data_AF-A0A1Y0MN40-F1
#
_entry.id   AF-A0A1Y0MN40-F1
#
_cell.length_a   1.000
_cell.length_b   1.000
_cell.length_c   1.000
_cell.angle_alpha   90.00
_cell.angle_beta   90.00
_cell.angle_gamma   90.00
#
_symmetry.space_group_name_H-M   'P 1'
#
loop_
_entity.id
_entity.type
_entity.pdbx_description
1 polymer ?
#
loop_
_entity_poly.entity_id
_entity_poly.type
_entity_poly.pdbx_seq_one_letter_code
_entity_poly.pdbx_strand_id
1 'polypeptide(L)'
;MSKKLGFLSVVFIAILFGGLFLHKNIIADSGNELPFPLSEIYLFNGVFSVVLCFGLRWLGASQKFADQLGFLYLASVVLKAFVFLIVFNTYLFNGESFTNSEAISLLSPLFIALIFEVFFLSILLSQKRVAKNEE
;
A
#
# COMPACT_ATOMS: atom_id res chain seq x y z
N MET A 1 9.67 -4.30 21.11
CA MET A 1 8.42 -4.82 20.50
C MET A 1 7.84 -3.92 19.41
N SER A 2 8.07 -2.60 19.44
CA SER A 2 8.04 -1.70 18.25
C SER A 2 8.97 -2.13 17.10
N LYS A 3 10.02 -2.88 17.44
CA LYS A 3 10.99 -3.49 16.51
C LYS A 3 10.33 -4.35 15.42
N LYS A 4 9.23 -5.07 15.71
CA LYS A 4 8.52 -5.91 14.72
C LYS A 4 7.86 -5.07 13.63
N LEU A 5 7.19 -3.97 14.02
CA LEU A 5 6.54 -3.04 13.09
C LEU A 5 7.58 -2.27 12.25
N GLY A 6 8.67 -1.83 12.88
CA GLY A 6 9.77 -1.18 12.18
C GLY A 6 10.45 -2.12 11.17
N PHE A 7 10.74 -3.36 11.59
CA PHE A 7 11.30 -4.38 10.70
C PHE A 7 10.37 -4.68 9.52
N LEU A 8 9.06 -4.85 9.76
CA LEU A 8 8.08 -5.06 8.71
C LEU A 8 8.06 -3.89 7.70
N SER A 9 8.18 -2.65 8.19
CA SER A 9 8.24 -1.45 7.32
C SER A 9 9.50 -1.44 6.44
N VAL A 10 10.65 -1.85 7.00
CA VAL A 10 11.90 -1.97 6.24
C VAL A 10 11.79 -3.07 5.18
N VAL A 11 11.23 -4.23 5.54
CA VAL A 11 11.00 -5.34 4.61
C VAL A 11 10.05 -4.90 3.49
N PHE A 12 9.00 -4.15 3.81
CA PHE A 12 8.08 -3.62 2.80
C PHE A 12 8.75 -2.67 1.83
N ILE A 13 9.57 -1.74 2.33
CA ILE A 13 10.36 -0.85 1.48
C ILE A 13 11.28 -1.67 0.56
N ALA A 14 11.98 -2.67 1.09
CA ALA A 14 12.82 -3.55 0.29
C ALA A 14 12.02 -4.32 -0.80
N ILE A 15 10.82 -4.82 -0.46
CA ILE A 15 9.92 -5.48 -1.41
C ILE A 15 9.45 -4.51 -2.49
N LEU A 16 9.12 -3.26 -2.17
CA LEU A 16 8.72 -2.27 -3.16
C LEU A 16 9.86 -1.90 -4.11
N PHE A 17 11.06 -1.65 -3.57
CA PHE A 17 12.23 -1.33 -4.40
C PHE A 17 12.66 -2.53 -5.26
N GLY A 18 12.73 -3.72 -4.67
CA GLY A 18 13.02 -4.96 -5.41
C GLY A 18 11.94 -5.27 -6.44
N GLY A 19 10.68 -5.09 -6.09
CA GLY A 19 9.54 -5.24 -6.99
C GLY A 19 9.61 -4.27 -8.16
N LEU A 20 9.88 -2.98 -7.92
CA LEU A 20 10.04 -1.99 -8.99
C LEU A 20 11.22 -2.33 -9.91
N PHE A 21 12.35 -2.74 -9.33
CA PHE A 21 13.52 -3.13 -10.10
C PHE A 21 13.21 -4.34 -11.00
N LEU A 22 12.68 -5.42 -10.44
CA LEU A 22 12.31 -6.62 -11.20
C LEU A 22 11.29 -6.29 -12.29
N HIS A 23 10.27 -5.50 -11.95
CA HIS A 23 9.22 -5.13 -12.87
C HIS A 23 9.75 -4.31 -14.04
N LYS A 24 10.64 -3.34 -13.80
CA LYS A 24 11.31 -2.60 -14.87
C LYS A 24 12.15 -3.49 -15.79
N ASN A 25 12.90 -4.45 -15.24
CA ASN A 25 13.70 -5.37 -16.06
C ASN A 25 12.80 -6.26 -16.94
N ILE A 26 11.71 -6.80 -16.38
CA ILE A 26 10.75 -7.62 -17.14
C ILE A 26 10.13 -6.83 -18.30
N ILE A 27 9.75 -5.58 -18.06
CA ILE A 27 9.17 -4.71 -19.10
C ILE A 27 10.22 -4.36 -20.15
N ALA A 28 11.45 -4.02 -19.75
CA ALA A 28 12.55 -3.72 -20.66
C ALA A 28 12.87 -4.90 -21.60
N ASP A 29 12.90 -6.13 -21.06
CA ASP A 29 13.13 -7.35 -21.86
C ASP A 29 11.99 -7.64 -22.84
N SER A 30 10.78 -7.17 -22.55
CA SER A 30 9.62 -7.35 -23.43
C SER A 30 9.57 -6.35 -24.60
N GLY A 31 10.40 -5.30 -24.59
CA GLY A 31 10.40 -4.24 -25.59
C GLY A 31 9.14 -3.34 -25.58
N ASN A 32 8.25 -3.53 -24.60
CA ASN A 32 7.02 -2.76 -24.46
C ASN A 32 7.24 -1.54 -23.57
N GLU A 33 6.65 -0.40 -23.95
CA GLU A 33 6.54 0.77 -23.08
C GLU A 33 5.16 0.77 -22.43
N LEU A 34 5.12 1.05 -21.12
CA LEU A 34 3.85 1.19 -20.41
C LEU A 34 3.29 2.60 -20.65
N PRO A 35 1.97 2.74 -20.88
CA PRO A 35 1.31 4.02 -21.10
C PRO A 35 1.20 4.89 -19.83
N PHE A 36 1.79 4.44 -18.72
CA PHE A 36 1.77 5.11 -17.43
C PHE A 36 3.12 5.00 -16.73
N PRO A 37 3.42 5.94 -15.81
CA PRO A 37 4.69 5.96 -15.15
C PRO A 37 4.74 4.97 -13.97
N LEU A 38 5.31 3.79 -14.23
CA LEU A 38 5.38 2.70 -13.26
C LEU A 38 6.09 3.11 -11.95
N SER A 39 7.16 3.91 -12.03
CA SER A 39 7.92 4.35 -10.85
C SER A 39 7.06 5.19 -9.90
N GLU A 40 6.29 6.13 -10.44
CA GLU A 40 5.41 6.99 -9.64
C GLU A 40 4.25 6.20 -9.02
N ILE A 41 3.73 5.18 -9.71
CA ILE A 41 2.70 4.29 -9.16
C ILE A 41 3.24 3.48 -7.97
N TYR A 42 4.46 2.94 -8.06
CA TYR A 42 5.11 2.26 -6.94
C TYR A 42 5.34 3.21 -5.77
N LEU A 43 5.83 4.42 -6.06
CA LEU A 43 6.08 5.44 -5.05
C LEU A 43 4.78 5.86 -4.35
N PHE A 44 3.72 6.13 -5.12
CA PHE A 44 2.41 6.48 -4.58
C PHE A 44 1.89 5.39 -3.64
N ASN A 45 1.88 4.14 -4.09
CA ASN A 45 1.39 3.03 -3.26
C ASN A 45 2.24 2.86 -2.01
N GLY A 46 3.56 2.95 -2.11
CA GLY A 46 4.45 2.84 -0.95
C GLY A 46 4.26 3.98 0.06
N VAL A 47 4.31 5.22 -0.40
CA VAL A 47 4.15 6.41 0.47
C VAL A 47 2.79 6.41 1.13
N PHE A 48 1.71 6.18 0.37
CA PHE A 48 0.37 6.15 0.92
C PHE A 48 0.22 5.06 1.99
N SER A 49 0.74 3.85 1.74
CA SER A 49 0.69 2.74 2.70
C SER A 49 1.44 3.07 3.99
N VAL A 50 2.63 3.66 3.88
CA VAL A 50 3.44 4.06 5.04
C VAL A 50 2.69 5.12 5.86
N VAL A 51 2.17 6.17 5.20
CA VAL A 51 1.39 7.23 5.85
C VAL A 51 0.15 6.65 6.54
N LEU A 52 -0.58 5.77 5.87
CA LEU A 52 -1.76 5.09 6.40
C LEU A 52 -1.38 4.26 7.64
N CYS A 53 -0.34 3.44 7.57
CA CYS A 53 0.10 2.59 8.69
C CYS A 53 0.51 3.42 9.92
N PHE A 54 1.25 4.51 9.71
CA PHE A 54 1.60 5.44 10.80
C PHE A 54 0.36 6.16 11.35
N GLY A 55 -0.55 6.59 10.47
CA GLY A 55 -1.82 7.22 10.85
C GLY A 55 -2.69 6.30 11.70
N LEU A 56 -2.88 5.04 11.30
CA LEU A 56 -3.61 4.04 12.06
C LEU A 56 -2.96 3.76 13.42
N ARG A 57 -1.62 3.69 13.46
CA ARG A 57 -0.90 3.52 14.73
C ARG A 57 -1.13 4.70 15.67
N TRP A 58 -1.11 5.92 15.14
CA TRP A 58 -1.32 7.13 15.93
C TRP A 58 -2.76 7.23 16.42
N LEU A 59 -3.75 7.03 15.54
CA LEU A 59 -5.19 7.00 15.90
C LEU A 59 -5.48 5.91 16.93
N GLY A 60 -4.89 4.73 16.76
CA GLY A 60 -5.02 3.61 17.69
C GLY A 60 -4.41 3.85 19.07
N ALA A 61 -3.69 4.95 19.30
CA ALA A 61 -3.24 5.33 20.65
C ALA A 61 -4.40 5.77 21.54
N SER A 62 -5.51 6.27 20.95
CA SER A 62 -6.71 6.62 21.69
C SER A 62 -7.62 5.39 21.88
N GLN A 63 -8.10 5.19 23.12
CA GLN A 63 -9.07 4.13 23.48
C GLN A 63 -10.31 4.16 22.58
N LYS A 64 -10.79 5.34 22.17
CA LYS A 64 -11.99 5.51 21.33
C LYS A 64 -11.83 4.89 19.93
N PHE A 65 -10.64 5.02 19.33
CA PHE A 65 -10.39 4.62 17.95
C PHE A 65 -9.76 3.23 17.85
N ALA A 66 -9.24 2.68 18.96
CA ALA A 66 -8.62 1.37 18.99
C ALA A 66 -9.57 0.25 18.50
N ASP A 67 -10.83 0.28 18.93
CA ASP A 67 -11.84 -0.71 18.55
C ASP A 67 -12.34 -0.50 17.09
N GLN A 68 -12.07 0.66 16.48
CA GLN A 68 -12.53 1.03 15.13
C GLN A 68 -11.42 0.99 14.06
N LEU A 69 -10.21 0.55 14.41
CA LEU A 69 -9.06 0.55 13.49
C LEU A 69 -9.31 -0.22 12.18
N GLY A 70 -10.04 -1.34 12.24
CA GLY A 70 -10.41 -2.09 11.04
C GLY A 70 -11.34 -1.31 10.10
N PHE A 71 -12.29 -0.56 10.67
CA PHE A 71 -13.18 0.31 9.89
C PHE A 71 -12.44 1.51 9.29
N LEU A 72 -11.57 2.14 10.07
CA LEU A 72 -10.71 3.23 9.61
C LEU A 72 -9.79 2.78 8.47
N TYR A 73 -9.26 1.55 8.56
CA TYR A 73 -8.47 0.96 7.48
C TYR A 73 -9.30 0.82 6.20
N LEU A 74 -10.50 0.24 6.27
CA LEU A 74 -11.36 0.05 5.10
C LEU A 74 -11.70 1.40 4.44
N ALA A 75 -12.04 2.41 5.24
CA ALA A 75 -12.26 3.76 4.74
C ALA A 75 -11.02 4.35 4.06
N SER A 76 -9.82 4.08 4.60
CA SER A 76 -8.55 4.53 4.05
C SER A 76 -8.20 3.84 2.73
N VAL A 77 -8.56 2.57 2.54
CA VAL A 77 -8.39 1.86 1.25
C VAL A 77 -9.28 2.46 0.17
N VAL A 78 -10.53 2.79 0.50
CA VAL A 78 -11.44 3.49 -0.42
C VAL A 78 -10.88 4.87 -0.76
N LEU A 79 -10.43 5.63 0.24
CA LEU A 79 -9.78 6.92 0.04
C LEU A 79 -8.54 6.79 -0.87
N LYS A 80 -7.70 5.78 -0.66
CA LYS A 80 -6.52 5.49 -1.49
C LYS A 80 -6.90 5.33 -2.96
N ALA A 81 -7.96 4.56 -3.23
CA ALA A 81 -8.45 4.37 -4.59
C ALA A 81 -8.91 5.70 -5.21
N PHE A 82 -9.67 6.52 -4.49
CA PHE A 82 -10.07 7.85 -4.98
C PHE A 82 -8.88 8.76 -5.26
N VAL A 83 -7.92 8.83 -4.34
CA VAL A 83 -6.71 9.64 -4.53
C VAL A 83 -5.89 9.12 -5.71
N PHE A 84 -5.79 7.81 -5.89
CA PHE A 84 -5.11 7.20 -7.03
C PHE A 84 -5.74 7.62 -8.36
N LEU A 85 -7.07 7.55 -8.47
CA LEU A 85 -7.81 7.97 -9.65
C LEU A 85 -7.58 9.46 -9.96
N ILE A 86 -7.54 10.31 -8.94
CA ILE A 86 -7.29 11.75 -9.11
C ILE A 86 -5.85 12.02 -9.55
N VAL A 87 -4.86 11.40 -8.91
CA VAL A 87 -3.43 11.64 -9.19
C VAL A 87 -3.03 11.14 -10.56
N PHE A 88 -3.53 9.97 -10.98
CA PHE A 88 -3.18 9.35 -12.26
C PHE A 88 -4.27 9.50 -13.31
N ASN A 89 -5.19 10.47 -13.16
CA ASN A 89 -6.34 10.64 -14.05
C ASN A 89 -5.94 10.73 -15.53
N THR A 90 -4.84 11.42 -15.83
CA THR A 90 -4.35 11.61 -17.18
C THR A 90 -4.05 10.26 -17.81
N TYR A 91 -3.22 9.44 -17.16
CA TYR A 91 -2.86 8.11 -17.66
C TYR A 91 -4.03 7.12 -17.70
N LEU A 92 -4.97 7.22 -16.76
CA LEU A 92 -6.10 6.27 -16.65
C LEU A 92 -7.23 6.55 -17.65
N PHE A 93 -7.42 7.81 -18.07
CA PHE A 93 -8.55 8.23 -18.91
C PHE A 93 -8.11 8.78 -20.27
N ASN A 94 -6.91 8.44 -20.74
CA ASN A 94 -6.37 8.87 -22.04
C ASN A 94 -7.07 8.26 -23.28
N GLY A 95 -8.18 7.55 -23.12
CA GLY A 95 -8.99 7.01 -24.23
C GLY A 95 -8.52 5.65 -24.76
N GLU A 96 -7.33 5.19 -24.38
CA GLU A 96 -6.83 3.84 -24.69
C GLU A 96 -7.18 2.87 -23.56
N SER A 97 -7.70 1.69 -23.92
CA SER A 97 -7.95 0.63 -22.95
C SER A 97 -6.66 -0.11 -22.64
N PHE A 98 -6.34 -0.28 -21.36
CA PHE A 98 -5.21 -1.13 -20.96
C PHE A 98 -5.41 -2.57 -21.41
N THR A 99 -4.35 -3.15 -21.94
CA THR A 99 -4.21 -4.59 -22.10
C THR A 99 -4.19 -5.28 -20.73
N ASN A 100 -4.45 -6.59 -20.72
CA ASN A 100 -4.37 -7.38 -19.48
C ASN A 100 -2.99 -7.30 -18.82
N SER A 101 -1.91 -7.21 -19.61
CA SER A 101 -0.54 -7.10 -19.08
C SER A 101 -0.29 -5.75 -18.40
N GLU A 102 -0.75 -4.66 -19.01
CA GLU A 102 -0.66 -3.31 -18.44
C GLU A 102 -1.52 -3.19 -17.18
N ALA A 103 -2.73 -3.76 -17.18
CA ALA A 103 -3.60 -3.79 -16.00
C ALA A 103 -2.93 -4.54 -14.83
N ILE A 104 -2.32 -5.70 -15.08
CA ILE A 104 -1.56 -6.44 -14.07
C ILE A 104 -0.36 -5.61 -13.58
N SER A 105 0.32 -4.93 -14.50
CA SER A 105 1.47 -4.08 -14.17
C SER A 105 1.06 -2.94 -13.23
N LEU A 106 -0.07 -2.28 -13.53
CA LEU A 106 -0.64 -1.22 -12.70
C LEU A 106 -1.12 -1.72 -11.33
N LEU A 107 -1.73 -2.91 -11.27
CA LEU A 107 -2.27 -3.49 -10.04
C LEU A 107 -1.20 -4.13 -9.14
N SER A 108 -0.05 -4.54 -9.68
CA SER A 108 1.00 -5.20 -8.90
C SER A 108 1.50 -4.38 -7.70
N PRO A 109 1.87 -3.09 -7.80
CA PRO A 109 2.25 -2.28 -6.63
C PRO A 109 1.09 -2.08 -5.65
N LEU A 110 -0.14 -2.02 -6.14
CA LEU A 110 -1.33 -1.89 -5.30
C LEU A 110 -1.51 -3.12 -4.41
N PHE A 111 -1.45 -4.32 -4.98
CA PHE A 111 -1.61 -5.55 -4.20
C PHE A 111 -0.48 -5.77 -3.20
N ILE A 112 0.77 -5.49 -3.59
CA ILE A 112 1.92 -5.55 -2.67
C ILE A 112 1.68 -4.63 -1.46
N ALA A 113 1.22 -3.41 -1.72
CA ALA A 113 0.88 -2.44 -0.69
C ALA A 113 -0.27 -2.90 0.22
N LEU A 114 -1.40 -3.35 -0.36
CA LEU A 114 -2.56 -3.80 0.41
C LEU A 114 -2.24 -5.01 1.31
N ILE A 115 -1.48 -5.98 0.80
CA ILE A 115 -1.05 -7.14 1.59
C ILE A 115 -0.24 -6.67 2.80
N PHE A 116 0.74 -5.78 2.59
CA PHE A 116 1.52 -5.20 3.67
C PHE A 116 0.65 -4.45 4.69
N GLU A 117 -0.27 -3.60 4.24
CA GLU A 117 -1.17 -2.83 5.10
C GLU A 117 -2.01 -3.75 6.00
N VAL A 118 -2.57 -4.85 5.45
CA VAL A 118 -3.33 -5.85 6.22
C VAL A 118 -2.47 -6.58 7.25
N PHE A 119 -1.23 -6.96 6.88
CA PHE A 119 -0.31 -7.59 7.82
C PHE A 119 0.07 -6.64 8.96
N PHE A 120 0.36 -5.38 8.63
CA PHE A 120 0.66 -4.35 9.61
C PHE A 120 -0.51 -4.13 10.57
N LEU A 121 -1.73 -3.99 10.04
CA LEU A 121 -2.95 -3.81 10.83
C LEU A 121 -3.21 -5.02 11.74
N SER A 122 -3.05 -6.24 11.23
CA SER A 122 -3.23 -7.47 12.01
C SER A 122 -2.29 -7.52 13.22
N ILE A 123 -1.02 -7.13 13.03
CA ILE A 123 -0.05 -7.06 14.12
C ILE A 123 -0.43 -5.93 15.10
N LEU A 124 -0.86 -4.78 14.60
CA LEU A 124 -1.27 -3.65 15.44
C LEU A 124 -2.48 -4.02 16.33
N LEU A 125 -3.50 -4.65 15.75
CA LEU A 125 -4.69 -5.12 16.48
C LEU A 125 -4.35 -6.20 17.51
N SER A 126 -3.48 -7.14 17.15
CA SER A 126 -3.02 -8.18 18.07
C SER A 126 -2.32 -7.59 19.30
N GLN A 127 -1.43 -6.61 19.11
CA GLN A 127 -0.74 -5.93 20.21
C GLN A 127 -1.72 -5.19 21.14
N LYS A 128 -2.74 -4.56 20.57
CA LYS A 128 -3.77 -3.85 21.35
C LYS A 128 -4.64 -4.79 22.17
N ARG A 129 -5.00 -5.95 21.62
CA ARG A 129 -5.76 -6.97 22.34
C ARG A 129 -4.99 -7.53 23.55
N VAL A 130 -3.68 -7.76 23.41
CA VAL A 130 -2.83 -8.21 24.53
C VAL A 130 -2.79 -7.16 25.63
N ALA A 131 -2.55 -5.88 25.30
CA ALA A 131 -2.50 -4.80 26.28
C ALA A 131 -3.81 -4.63 27.07
N LYS A 132 -4.97 -4.81 26.42
CA LYS A 132 -6.29 -4.74 27.09
C LYS A 132 -6.54 -5.88 28.07
N ASN A 133 -5.90 -7.04 27.91
CA ASN A 133 -6.07 -8.19 28.79
C ASN A 133 -5.14 -8.16 30.02
N GLU A 134 -4.17 -7.24 30.05
CA GLU A 134 -3.23 -7.05 31.16
C GLU A 134 -3.65 -5.92 32.13
N GLU A 135 -4.68 -5.14 31.77
CA GLU A 135 -5.36 -4.13 32.61
C GLU A 135 -6.55 -4.73 33.37
#